data_AF-A0A961Z6F8-F1
#
_entry.id   AF-A0A961Z6F8-F1
#
_cell.length_a   1.000
_cell.length_b   1.000
_cell.length_c   1.000
_cell.angle_alpha   90.00
_cell.angle_beta   90.00
_cell.angle_gamma   90.00
#
_symmetry.space_group_name_H-M   'P 1'
#
loop_
_entity.id
_entity.type
_entity.pdbx_description
1 polymer ?
#
loop_
_entity_poly.entity_id
_entity_poly.type
_entity_poly.pdbx_seq_one_letter_code
_entity_poly.pdbx_strand_id
1 'polypeptide(L)'
;LGAVAQVVPPQKRSSAFGITTAAGSLGMFLVVPGAQALLTNFGWEMSFVVMAGMVGLIALLAFGFPNRPADDAQDLRDGFEANSLPQILAKAGGHSGYWLLNAGFFVCGFHVAFIATHLPAFLSDQGVAPMAGATALALIGLSNVFGSYFFGWLGDRYRKKNLLAFLYFMRAIVIALFLVLPITNISSIIFGAAIGFLWLATVPL
;
A
#
# COMPACT_ATOMS: atom_id res chain seq x y z
N LEU A 1 -10.56 -2.93 -0.03
CA LEU A 1 -10.90 -2.58 1.36
C LEU A 1 -12.38 -2.17 1.51
N GLY A 2 -12.91 -1.26 0.70
CA GLY A 2 -14.33 -0.84 0.76
C GLY A 2 -15.34 -1.99 0.66
N ALA A 3 -15.20 -2.89 -0.33
CA ALA A 3 -16.07 -4.07 -0.46
C ALA A 3 -15.95 -5.04 0.74
N VAL A 4 -14.75 -5.22 1.30
CA VAL A 4 -14.51 -6.07 2.48
C VAL A 4 -15.22 -5.47 3.71
N ALA A 5 -15.23 -4.14 3.85
CA ALA A 5 -15.89 -3.45 4.96
C ALA A 5 -17.41 -3.68 4.99
N GLN A 6 -18.01 -3.89 3.82
CA GLN A 6 -19.46 -4.11 3.65
C GLN A 6 -19.90 -5.52 4.05
N VAL A 7 -19.01 -6.51 3.98
CA VAL A 7 -19.35 -7.93 4.23
C VAL A 7 -18.81 -8.47 5.56
N VAL A 8 -18.07 -7.66 6.32
CA VAL A 8 -17.45 -8.05 7.60
C VAL A 8 -18.05 -7.24 8.78
N PRO A 9 -18.46 -7.92 9.87
CA PRO A 9 -18.95 -7.26 11.09
C PRO A 9 -17.94 -6.25 11.66
N PRO A 10 -18.38 -5.13 12.27
CA PRO A 10 -17.50 -4.06 12.76
C PRO A 10 -16.33 -4.54 13.62
N GLN A 11 -16.58 -5.52 14.50
CA GLN A 11 -15.59 -6.08 15.43
C GLN A 11 -14.47 -6.86 14.73
N LYS A 12 -14.71 -7.36 13.51
CA LYS A 12 -13.74 -8.14 12.71
C LYS A 12 -13.10 -7.35 11.57
N ARG A 13 -13.52 -6.09 11.33
CA ARG A 13 -13.04 -5.27 10.20
C ARG A 13 -11.52 -5.05 10.25
N SER A 14 -10.95 -4.79 11.42
CA SER A 14 -9.50 -4.62 11.57
C SER A 14 -8.71 -5.86 11.12
N SER A 15 -9.14 -7.05 11.56
CA SER A 15 -8.53 -8.33 11.14
C SER A 15 -8.70 -8.58 9.64
N ALA A 16 -9.89 -8.34 9.08
CA ALA A 16 -10.15 -8.52 7.64
C ALA A 16 -9.35 -7.55 6.77
N PHE A 17 -9.22 -6.28 7.19
CA PHE A 17 -8.35 -5.32 6.52
C PHE A 17 -6.87 -5.72 6.63
N GLY A 18 -6.45 -6.22 7.80
CA GLY A 18 -5.10 -6.78 7.98
C GLY A 18 -4.79 -7.91 7.02
N ILE A 19 -5.68 -8.91 6.91
CA ILE A 19 -5.54 -10.04 5.97
C ILE A 19 -5.51 -9.55 4.52
N THR A 20 -6.41 -8.63 4.15
CA THR A 20 -6.47 -8.08 2.79
C THR A 20 -5.17 -7.34 2.42
N THR A 21 -4.65 -6.52 3.34
CA THR A 21 -3.39 -5.79 3.15
C THR A 21 -2.20 -6.74 3.10
N ALA A 22 -2.18 -7.79 3.93
CA ALA A 22 -1.15 -8.82 3.91
C ALA A 22 -1.16 -9.61 2.59
N ALA A 23 -2.34 -9.95 2.06
CA ALA A 23 -2.47 -10.59 0.76
C ALA A 23 -1.94 -9.71 -0.38
N GLY A 24 -2.24 -8.40 -0.37
CA GLY A 24 -1.66 -7.45 -1.34
C GLY A 24 -0.13 -7.37 -1.22
N SER A 25 0.39 -7.40 0.00
CA SER A 25 1.83 -7.38 0.28
C SER A 25 2.55 -8.64 -0.19
N LEU A 26 1.94 -9.82 0.01
CA LEU A 26 2.41 -11.10 -0.53
C LEU A 26 2.37 -11.11 -2.06
N GLY A 27 1.32 -10.53 -2.66
CA GLY A 27 1.23 -10.33 -4.10
C GLY A 27 2.43 -9.55 -4.62
N MET A 28 2.77 -8.42 -4.01
CA MET A 28 3.96 -7.63 -4.39
C MET A 28 5.26 -8.43 -4.22
N PHE A 29 5.41 -9.19 -3.12
CA PHE A 29 6.58 -10.02 -2.86
C PHE A 29 6.80 -11.12 -3.91
N LEU A 30 5.72 -11.76 -4.39
CA LEU A 30 5.80 -12.86 -5.36
C LEU A 30 5.80 -12.38 -6.81
N VAL A 31 4.88 -11.46 -7.14
CA VAL A 31 4.62 -11.05 -8.53
C VAL A 31 5.76 -10.21 -9.07
N VAL A 32 6.40 -9.34 -8.28
CA VAL A 32 7.45 -8.45 -8.80
C VAL A 32 8.71 -9.22 -9.22
N PRO A 33 9.30 -10.11 -8.39
CA PRO A 33 10.41 -10.96 -8.84
C PRO A 33 9.99 -11.92 -9.95
N GLY A 34 8.77 -12.47 -9.89
CA GLY A 34 8.22 -13.34 -10.94
C GLY A 34 8.14 -12.62 -12.28
N ALA A 35 7.65 -11.37 -12.29
CA ALA A 35 7.61 -10.51 -13.48
C ALA A 35 9.03 -10.25 -14.01
N GLN A 36 9.98 -9.92 -13.13
CA GLN A 36 11.37 -9.70 -13.54
C GLN A 36 12.00 -10.97 -14.14
N ALA A 37 11.73 -12.14 -13.56
CA ALA A 37 12.20 -13.42 -14.09
C ALA A 37 11.58 -13.74 -15.45
N LEU A 38 10.28 -13.49 -15.64
CA LEU A 38 9.62 -13.65 -16.94
C LEU A 38 10.25 -12.73 -17.99
N LEU A 39 10.48 -11.46 -17.65
CA LEU A 39 11.11 -10.49 -18.54
C LEU A 39 12.51 -10.94 -18.98
N THR A 40 13.29 -11.49 -18.05
CA THR A 40 14.68 -11.91 -18.30
C THR A 40 14.75 -13.19 -19.13
N ASN A 41 13.85 -14.15 -18.92
CA ASN A 41 13.93 -15.48 -19.54
C ASN A 41 13.05 -15.63 -20.80
N PHE A 42 11.92 -14.92 -20.89
CA PHE A 42 10.92 -15.10 -21.93
C PHE A 42 10.58 -13.80 -22.69
N GLY A 43 11.20 -12.67 -22.30
CA GLY A 43 10.96 -11.37 -22.92
C GLY A 43 9.65 -10.69 -22.50
N TRP A 44 9.44 -9.48 -23.00
CA TRP A 44 8.33 -8.62 -22.60
C TRP A 44 6.96 -9.12 -23.08
N GLU A 45 6.88 -9.65 -24.30
CA GLU A 45 5.61 -10.12 -24.90
C GLU A 45 4.99 -11.24 -24.05
N MET A 46 5.74 -12.32 -23.79
CA MET A 46 5.27 -13.44 -22.97
C MET A 46 5.00 -13.01 -21.52
N SER A 47 5.76 -12.05 -20.98
CA SER A 47 5.50 -11.50 -19.65
C SER A 47 4.13 -10.83 -19.57
N PHE A 48 3.76 -10.02 -20.57
CA PHE A 48 2.43 -9.40 -20.62
C PHE A 48 1.32 -10.44 -20.79
N VAL A 49 1.52 -11.48 -21.60
CA VAL A 49 0.53 -12.56 -21.78
C VAL A 49 0.28 -13.29 -20.46
N VAL A 50 1.33 -13.66 -19.72
CA VAL A 50 1.19 -14.32 -18.41
C VAL A 50 0.48 -13.41 -17.41
N MET A 51 0.86 -12.12 -17.34
CA MET A 51 0.21 -11.14 -16.45
C MET A 51 -1.26 -10.93 -16.81
N ALA A 52 -1.59 -10.86 -18.10
CA ALA A 52 -2.98 -10.77 -18.57
C ALA A 52 -3.77 -12.02 -18.17
N GLY A 53 -3.18 -13.21 -18.27
CA GLY A 53 -3.78 -14.45 -17.79
C GLY A 53 -4.06 -14.44 -16.29
N MET A 54 -3.14 -13.95 -15.47
CA MET A 54 -3.33 -13.81 -14.02
C MET A 54 -4.46 -12.83 -13.69
N VAL A 55 -4.50 -11.67 -14.34
CA VAL A 55 -5.58 -10.68 -14.15
C VAL A 55 -6.93 -11.25 -14.62
N GLY A 56 -6.94 -11.96 -15.75
CA GLY A 56 -8.12 -12.66 -16.25
C GLY A 56 -8.66 -13.70 -15.26
N LEU A 57 -7.77 -14.48 -14.64
CA LEU A 57 -8.14 -15.43 -13.59
C LEU A 57 -8.74 -14.72 -12.37
N ILE A 58 -8.15 -13.60 -11.93
CA ILE A 58 -8.71 -12.79 -10.84
C ILE A 58 -10.13 -12.30 -11.20
N ALA A 59 -10.34 -11.82 -12.41
CA ALA A 59 -11.65 -11.38 -12.88
C ALA A 59 -12.66 -12.55 -12.95
N LEU A 60 -12.25 -13.72 -13.42
CA LEU A 60 -13.08 -14.93 -13.44
C LEU A 60 -13.50 -15.35 -12.03
N LEU A 61 -12.56 -15.37 -11.09
CA LEU A 61 -12.84 -15.69 -9.68
C LEU A 61 -13.74 -14.62 -9.02
N ALA A 62 -13.69 -13.37 -9.47
CA ALA A 62 -14.53 -12.30 -8.96
C ALA A 62 -16.02 -12.48 -9.30
N PHE A 63 -16.36 -13.13 -10.42
CA PHE A 63 -17.77 -13.39 -10.80
C PHE A 63 -18.51 -14.31 -9.81
N GLY A 64 -17.78 -15.12 -9.04
CA GLY A 64 -18.37 -16.00 -8.02
C GLY A 64 -18.79 -15.29 -6.74
N PHE A 65 -18.45 -14.01 -6.55
CA PHE A 65 -18.82 -13.28 -5.35
C PHE A 65 -20.25 -12.74 -5.46
N PRO A 66 -21.13 -13.05 -4.48
CA PRO A 66 -22.47 -12.49 -4.48
C PRO A 66 -22.39 -10.96 -4.37
N ASN A 67 -22.93 -10.27 -5.37
CA ASN A 67 -23.30 -8.87 -5.23
C ASN A 67 -24.39 -8.83 -4.16
N ARG A 68 -24.03 -8.59 -2.91
CA ARG A 68 -25.01 -8.15 -1.92
C ARG A 68 -25.38 -6.73 -2.32
N PRO A 69 -26.62 -6.48 -2.78
CA PRO A 69 -27.13 -5.12 -2.79
C PRO A 69 -27.01 -4.62 -1.35
N ALA A 70 -26.73 -3.34 -1.20
CA ALA A 70 -26.69 -2.69 0.11
C ALA A 70 -28.11 -2.59 0.73
N ASP A 71 -28.85 -3.69 0.81
CA ASP A 71 -30.17 -3.74 1.46
C ASP A 71 -30.05 -3.49 2.97
N ASP A 72 -28.89 -3.80 3.57
CA ASP A 72 -28.55 -3.44 4.96
C ASP A 72 -28.14 -1.96 5.14
N ALA A 73 -28.08 -1.16 4.07
CA ALA A 73 -27.81 0.27 4.17
C ALA A 73 -29.05 1.10 4.53
N GLN A 74 -30.21 0.48 4.72
CA GLN A 74 -31.38 1.17 5.29
C GLN A 74 -31.26 1.33 6.82
N ASP A 75 -30.72 0.34 7.54
CA ASP A 75 -30.58 0.38 9.01
C ASP A 75 -29.51 1.37 9.52
N LEU A 76 -28.59 1.82 8.64
CA LEU A 76 -27.57 2.84 8.96
C LEU A 76 -28.04 4.29 8.68
N ARG A 77 -29.23 4.48 8.09
CA ARG A 77 -29.76 5.82 7.76
C ARG A 77 -30.43 6.52 8.95
N ASP A 78 -30.80 5.78 9.99
CA ASP A 78 -31.57 6.35 11.11
C ASP A 78 -30.72 7.14 12.12
N GLY A 79 -29.38 7.11 12.00
CA GLY A 79 -28.47 7.79 12.94
C GLY A 79 -27.58 8.88 12.33
N PHE A 80 -27.51 9.00 11.01
CA PHE A 80 -26.74 10.05 10.35
C PHE A 80 -27.73 11.03 9.71
N GLU A 81 -27.76 12.28 10.21
CA GLU A 81 -28.36 13.37 9.46
C GLU A 81 -27.94 13.24 8.00
N ALA A 82 -28.93 13.16 7.10
CA ALA A 82 -28.75 13.03 5.67
C ALA A 82 -28.12 14.30 5.09
N ASN A 83 -26.88 14.59 5.49
CA ASN A 83 -26.05 15.61 4.92
C ASN A 83 -25.72 15.15 3.51
N SER A 84 -26.15 15.93 2.53
CA SER A 84 -25.78 15.70 1.14
C SER A 84 -24.26 15.66 1.01
N LEU A 85 -23.73 14.82 0.11
CA LEU A 85 -22.30 14.72 -0.19
C LEU A 85 -21.60 16.11 -0.32
N PRO A 86 -22.21 17.11 -1.00
CA PRO A 86 -21.66 18.46 -1.07
C PRO A 86 -21.51 19.15 0.29
N GLN A 87 -22.46 18.98 1.21
CA GLN A 87 -22.40 19.58 2.56
C GLN A 87 -21.27 18.95 3.40
N ILE A 88 -21.07 17.63 3.28
CA ILE A 88 -19.97 16.93 3.97
C ILE A 88 -18.62 17.43 3.44
N LEU A 89 -18.48 17.57 2.12
CA LEU A 89 -17.25 18.07 1.51
C LEU A 89 -16.98 19.53 1.88
N ALA A 90 -18.00 20.39 1.92
CA ALA A 90 -17.86 21.77 2.35
C ALA A 90 -17.41 21.86 3.83
N LYS A 91 -18.00 21.03 4.70
CA LYS A 91 -17.62 20.95 6.12
C LYS A 91 -16.21 20.42 6.32
N ALA A 92 -15.81 19.40 5.56
CA ALA A 92 -14.44 18.86 5.60
C ALA A 92 -13.42 19.90 5.08
N GLY A 93 -13.74 20.60 4.00
CA GLY A 93 -12.88 21.64 3.41
C GLY A 93 -12.63 22.83 4.33
N GLY A 94 -13.54 23.13 5.26
CA GLY A 94 -13.36 24.16 6.28
C GLY A 94 -12.45 23.74 7.45
N HIS A 95 -12.08 22.47 7.57
CA HIS A 95 -11.31 21.95 8.70
C HIS A 95 -9.80 21.86 8.38
N SER A 96 -8.96 22.58 9.12
CA SER A 96 -7.50 22.60 8.88
C SER A 96 -6.85 21.21 8.97
N GLY A 97 -7.33 20.37 9.89
CA GLY A 97 -6.87 18.98 10.03
C GLY A 97 -7.15 18.13 8.79
N TYR A 98 -8.20 18.42 8.02
CA TYR A 98 -8.49 17.71 6.78
C TYR A 98 -7.42 18.03 5.72
N TRP A 99 -7.04 19.29 5.56
CA TRP A 99 -5.99 19.70 4.62
C TRP A 99 -4.60 19.19 5.01
N LEU A 100 -4.25 19.23 6.29
CA LEU A 100 -2.98 18.68 6.78
C LEU A 100 -2.88 17.17 6.51
N LEU A 101 -3.98 16.44 6.72
CA LEU A 101 -4.04 15.01 6.46
C LEU A 101 -3.95 14.71 4.96
N ASN A 102 -4.68 15.47 4.12
CA ASN A 102 -4.61 15.33 2.65
C ASN A 102 -3.20 15.61 2.12
N ALA A 103 -2.54 16.68 2.59
CA ALA A 103 -1.17 16.99 2.21
C ALA A 103 -0.20 15.86 2.58
N GLY A 104 -0.33 15.32 3.80
CA GLY A 104 0.45 14.16 4.24
C GLY A 104 0.21 12.91 3.37
N PHE A 105 -1.05 12.58 3.09
CA PHE A 105 -1.40 11.45 2.22
C PHE A 105 -0.94 11.65 0.78
N PHE A 106 -0.99 12.88 0.26
CA PHE A 106 -0.49 13.20 -1.07
C PHE A 106 1.02 12.94 -1.16
N VAL A 107 1.82 13.48 -0.23
CA VAL A 107 3.28 13.26 -0.21
C VAL A 107 3.60 11.77 -0.01
N CYS A 108 2.85 11.08 0.86
CA CYS A 108 2.94 9.63 1.04
C CYS A 108 2.74 8.88 -0.27
N GLY A 109 1.61 9.15 -0.94
CA GLY A 109 1.19 8.46 -2.14
C GLY A 109 2.14 8.74 -3.29
N PHE A 110 2.61 9.99 -3.40
CA PHE A 110 3.66 10.38 -4.34
C PHE A 110 4.91 9.55 -4.14
N HIS A 111 5.46 9.46 -2.93
CA HIS A 111 6.66 8.64 -2.69
C HIS A 111 6.44 7.15 -2.97
N VAL A 112 5.30 6.59 -2.57
CA VAL A 112 4.96 5.17 -2.82
C VAL A 112 4.90 4.89 -4.32
N ALA A 113 4.16 5.71 -5.08
CA ALA A 113 4.06 5.57 -6.53
C ALA A 113 5.41 5.78 -7.21
N PHE A 114 6.15 6.81 -6.80
CA PHE A 114 7.45 7.14 -7.35
C PHE A 114 8.45 5.99 -7.17
N ILE A 115 8.56 5.44 -5.95
CA ILE A 115 9.46 4.31 -5.66
C ILE A 115 9.01 3.07 -6.44
N ALA A 116 7.72 2.76 -6.45
CA ALA A 116 7.21 1.57 -7.16
C ALA A 116 7.48 1.61 -8.67
N THR A 117 7.39 2.79 -9.29
CA THR A 117 7.56 2.96 -10.73
C THR A 117 9.02 3.16 -11.13
N HIS A 118 9.79 3.95 -10.37
CA HIS A 118 11.11 4.41 -10.80
C HIS A 118 12.28 3.71 -10.14
N LEU A 119 12.12 3.03 -9.00
CA LEU A 119 13.24 2.39 -8.31
C LEU A 119 13.99 1.37 -9.18
N PRO A 120 13.34 0.44 -9.91
CA PRO A 120 14.07 -0.52 -10.73
C PRO A 120 14.89 0.14 -11.86
N ALA A 121 14.30 1.12 -12.56
CA ALA A 121 14.99 1.86 -13.61
C ALA A 121 16.15 2.67 -13.05
N PHE A 122 15.93 3.40 -11.96
CA PHE A 122 16.97 4.16 -11.26
C PHE A 122 18.17 3.30 -10.85
N LEU A 123 17.92 2.10 -10.32
CA LEU A 123 18.98 1.17 -9.96
C LEU A 123 19.74 0.64 -11.18
N SER A 124 19.03 0.36 -12.28
CA SER A 124 19.64 -0.03 -13.55
C SER A 124 20.53 1.07 -14.11
N ASP A 125 20.09 2.33 -14.04
CA ASP A 125 20.87 3.50 -14.50
C ASP A 125 22.15 3.70 -13.68
N GLN A 126 22.15 3.27 -12.42
CA GLN A 126 23.31 3.27 -11.52
C GLN A 126 24.20 2.02 -11.68
N GLY A 127 23.93 1.17 -12.67
CA GLY A 127 24.70 -0.06 -12.93
C GLY A 127 24.43 -1.19 -11.93
N VAL A 128 23.37 -1.10 -11.13
CA VAL A 128 22.95 -2.17 -10.22
C VAL A 128 22.13 -3.21 -11.00
N ALA A 129 22.34 -4.49 -10.70
CA ALA A 129 21.63 -5.58 -11.35
C ALA A 129 20.10 -5.39 -11.27
N PRO A 130 19.32 -5.59 -12.37
CA PRO A 130 17.87 -5.39 -12.38
C PRO A 130 17.11 -6.19 -11.30
N MET A 131 17.63 -7.38 -10.96
CA MET A 131 17.09 -8.23 -9.90
C MET A 131 17.14 -7.57 -8.52
N ALA A 132 18.08 -6.65 -8.28
CA ALA A 132 18.15 -5.89 -7.02
C ALA A 132 16.92 -4.99 -6.83
N GLY A 133 16.47 -4.32 -7.91
CA GLY A 133 15.25 -3.50 -7.87
C GLY A 133 14.00 -4.33 -7.63
N ALA A 134 13.89 -5.47 -8.32
CA ALA A 134 12.78 -6.40 -8.10
C ALA A 134 12.79 -6.97 -6.66
N THR A 135 13.97 -7.29 -6.13
CA THR A 135 14.15 -7.80 -4.77
C THR A 135 13.84 -6.72 -3.72
N ALA A 136 14.25 -5.47 -3.96
CA ALA A 136 13.92 -4.34 -3.10
C ALA A 136 12.40 -4.12 -3.04
N LEU A 137 11.71 -4.13 -4.19
CA LEU A 137 10.24 -4.06 -4.25
C LEU A 137 9.57 -5.27 -3.58
N ALA A 138 10.13 -6.47 -3.72
CA ALA A 138 9.60 -7.64 -3.03
C ALA A 138 9.73 -7.49 -1.51
N LEU A 139 10.90 -7.07 -1.03
CA LEU A 139 11.13 -6.79 0.38
C LEU A 139 10.24 -5.67 0.91
N ILE A 140 9.90 -4.68 0.09
CA ILE A 140 8.90 -3.68 0.44
C ILE A 140 7.58 -4.36 0.80
N GLY A 141 7.08 -5.25 -0.06
CA GLY A 141 5.90 -6.05 0.22
C GLY A 141 6.05 -6.87 1.50
N LEU A 142 7.13 -7.65 1.62
CA LEU A 142 7.33 -8.53 2.78
C LEU A 142 7.42 -7.75 4.11
N SER A 143 8.26 -6.73 4.17
CA SER A 143 8.47 -5.89 5.35
C SER A 143 7.22 -5.08 5.73
N ASN A 144 6.38 -4.75 4.75
CA ASN A 144 5.12 -4.05 5.01
C ASN A 144 4.15 -4.86 5.89
N VAL A 145 4.14 -6.19 5.77
CA VAL A 145 3.30 -7.03 6.64
C VAL A 145 3.66 -6.82 8.11
N PHE A 146 4.96 -6.84 8.41
CA PHE A 146 5.47 -6.61 9.76
C PHE A 146 5.26 -5.17 10.22
N GLY A 147 5.47 -4.20 9.33
CA GLY A 147 5.25 -2.78 9.60
C GLY A 147 3.81 -2.45 9.95
N SER A 148 2.85 -2.88 9.11
CA SER A 148 1.42 -2.68 9.35
C SER A 148 0.97 -3.34 10.66
N TYR A 149 1.47 -4.53 10.99
CA TYR A 149 1.15 -5.16 12.27
C TYR A 149 1.72 -4.37 13.46
N PHE A 150 3.00 -4.01 13.41
CA PHE A 150 3.70 -3.30 14.48
C PHE A 150 3.08 -1.93 14.76
N PHE A 151 2.87 -1.11 13.72
CA PHE A 151 2.28 0.21 13.87
C PHE A 151 0.78 0.17 14.16
N GLY A 152 0.07 -0.88 13.74
CA GLY A 152 -1.32 -1.11 14.13
C GLY A 152 -1.45 -1.33 15.63
N TRP A 153 -0.64 -2.24 16.19
CA TRP A 153 -0.57 -2.45 17.65
C TRP A 153 -0.16 -1.19 18.41
N LEU A 154 0.78 -0.42 17.86
CA LEU A 154 1.21 0.84 18.45
C LEU A 154 0.09 1.90 18.42
N GLY A 155 -0.74 1.89 17.37
CA GLY A 155 -1.92 2.73 17.21
C GLY A 155 -2.99 2.53 18.27
N ASP A 156 -3.08 1.34 18.86
CA ASP A 156 -3.99 1.05 19.96
C ASP A 156 -3.49 1.62 21.31
N ARG A 157 -2.18 1.89 21.43
CA ARG A 157 -1.54 2.33 22.68
C ARG A 157 -1.16 3.81 22.71
N TYR A 158 -0.89 4.39 21.55
CA TYR A 158 -0.41 5.77 21.43
C TYR A 158 -1.34 6.62 20.57
N ARG A 159 -1.23 7.94 20.69
CA ARG A 159 -2.02 8.88 19.87
C ARG A 159 -1.63 8.75 18.39
N LYS A 160 -2.57 8.29 17.57
CA LYS A 160 -2.43 8.09 16.10
C LYS A 160 -1.74 9.26 15.38
N LYS A 161 -2.08 10.51 15.73
CA LYS A 161 -1.45 11.70 15.14
C LYS A 161 0.08 11.76 15.32
N ASN A 162 0.59 11.32 16.47
CA ASN A 162 2.02 11.35 16.77
C ASN A 162 2.75 10.22 16.02
N LEU A 163 2.13 9.04 15.95
CA LEU A 163 2.64 7.91 15.18
C LEU A 163 2.69 8.22 13.69
N LEU A 164 1.65 8.90 13.18
CA LEU A 164 1.60 9.33 11.80
C LEU A 164 2.73 10.33 11.50
N ALA A 165 2.94 11.33 12.35
CA ALA A 165 4.06 12.26 12.22
C ALA A 165 5.43 11.56 12.26
N PHE A 166 5.59 10.59 13.17
CA PHE A 166 6.81 9.78 13.26
C PHE A 166 7.06 8.95 12.00
N LEU A 167 6.02 8.31 11.43
CA LEU A 167 6.13 7.55 10.19
C LEU A 167 6.57 8.43 9.01
N TYR A 168 5.99 9.62 8.88
CA TYR A 168 6.38 10.57 7.84
C TYR A 168 7.83 11.05 8.00
N PHE A 169 8.23 11.33 9.24
CA PHE A 169 9.60 11.74 9.54
C PHE A 169 10.61 10.61 9.25
N MET A 170 10.32 9.38 9.67
CA MET A 170 11.18 8.22 9.38
C MET A 170 11.28 7.93 7.89
N ARG A 171 10.19 8.08 7.13
CA ARG A 171 10.23 7.93 5.66
C ARG A 171 11.18 8.93 5.02
N ALA A 172 11.10 10.20 5.42
CA ALA A 172 12.00 11.23 4.91
C ALA A 172 13.48 10.88 5.19
N ILE A 173 13.78 10.39 6.40
CA ILE A 173 15.13 9.95 6.77
C ILE A 173 15.59 8.76 5.92
N VAL A 174 14.77 7.71 5.78
CA VAL A 174 15.13 6.52 5.01
C VAL A 174 15.40 6.87 3.54
N ILE A 175 14.57 7.73 2.94
CA ILE A 175 14.76 8.19 1.56
C ILE A 175 16.03 9.06 1.44
N ALA A 176 16.22 10.02 2.34
CA ALA A 176 17.40 10.89 2.33
C ALA A 176 18.70 10.11 2.49
N LEU A 177 18.74 9.15 3.43
CA LEU A 177 19.90 8.29 3.63
C LEU A 177 20.21 7.46 2.39
N PHE A 178 19.19 6.91 1.71
CA PHE A 178 19.39 6.14 0.49
C PHE A 178 19.98 6.98 -0.66
N LEU A 179 19.64 8.27 -0.74
CA LEU A 179 20.18 9.18 -1.76
C LEU A 179 21.61 9.66 -1.47
N VAL A 180 22.01 9.73 -0.20
CA VAL A 180 23.35 10.19 0.22
C VAL A 180 24.36 9.04 0.28
N LEU A 181 23.89 7.83 0.60
CA LEU A 181 24.74 6.63 0.66
C LEU A 181 25.02 6.06 -0.74
N PRO A 182 26.13 5.33 -0.92
CA PRO A 182 26.45 4.72 -2.20
C PRO A 182 25.36 3.71 -2.62
N ILE A 183 24.92 3.85 -3.88
CA ILE A 183 23.88 3.00 -4.46
C ILE A 183 24.52 1.68 -4.89
N THR A 184 24.16 0.62 -4.19
CA THR A 184 24.69 -0.74 -4.36
C THR A 184 23.54 -1.74 -4.21
N ASN A 185 23.78 -3.00 -4.56
CA ASN A 185 22.79 -4.06 -4.32
C ASN A 185 22.37 -4.13 -2.83
N ILE A 186 23.34 -4.02 -1.92
CA ILE A 186 23.09 -4.11 -0.48
C ILE A 186 22.28 -2.90 0.02
N SER A 187 22.66 -1.68 -0.36
CA SER A 187 21.92 -0.49 0.08
C SER A 187 20.50 -0.46 -0.48
N SER A 188 20.27 -0.99 -1.69
CA SER A 188 18.93 -1.15 -2.28
C SER A 188 18.05 -2.13 -1.51
N ILE A 189 18.62 -3.27 -1.09
CA ILE A 189 17.93 -4.28 -0.28
C ILE A 189 17.57 -3.72 1.10
N ILE A 190 18.52 -3.05 1.77
CA ILE A 190 18.29 -2.41 3.07
C ILE A 190 17.22 -1.32 2.94
N PHE A 191 17.29 -0.51 1.89
CA PHE A 191 16.28 0.50 1.59
C PHE A 191 14.90 -0.13 1.41
N GLY A 192 14.79 -1.18 0.59
CA GLY A 192 13.53 -1.90 0.37
C GLY A 192 12.91 -2.43 1.67
N ALA A 193 13.72 -3.05 2.54
CA ALA A 193 13.23 -3.53 3.83
C ALA A 193 12.80 -2.39 4.76
N ALA A 194 13.60 -1.31 4.85
CA ALA A 194 13.32 -0.18 5.72
C ALA A 194 12.09 0.61 5.28
N ILE A 195 11.99 0.95 3.98
CA ILE A 195 10.83 1.67 3.45
C ILE A 195 9.59 0.77 3.43
N GLY A 196 9.77 -0.53 3.22
CA GLY A 196 8.74 -1.55 3.35
C GLY A 196 8.07 -1.57 4.71
N PHE A 197 8.88 -1.56 5.77
CA PHE A 197 8.37 -1.48 7.15
C PHE A 197 7.53 -0.22 7.42
N LEU A 198 7.74 0.84 6.65
CA LEU A 198 7.01 2.11 6.75
C LEU A 198 5.92 2.27 5.67
N TRP A 199 5.69 1.26 4.82
CA TRP A 199 4.99 1.41 3.54
C TRP A 199 3.49 1.71 3.67
N LEU A 200 2.74 0.80 4.27
CA LEU A 200 1.31 0.93 4.57
C LEU A 200 1.04 0.86 6.07
N ALA A 201 2.04 1.22 6.88
CA ALA A 201 1.92 1.36 8.33
C ALA A 201 0.87 2.41 8.76
N THR A 202 0.44 3.27 7.83
CA THR A 202 -0.60 4.29 8.04
C THR A 202 -2.02 3.75 7.91
N VAL A 203 -2.25 2.59 7.28
CA VAL A 203 -3.60 2.00 7.11
C VAL A 203 -4.28 1.65 8.45
N PRO A 204 -3.59 1.10 9.47
CA PRO A 204 -4.21 0.81 10.76
C PRO A 204 -4.27 2.01 11.72
N LEU A 205 -3.63 3.14 11.39
CA LEU A 205 -3.57 4.36 12.22
C LEU A 205 -4.72 5.31 11.90
#